data_AF-J3MK86-F1
#
_entry.id   AF-J3MK86-F1
#
_cell.length_a   1.000
_cell.length_b   1.000
_cell.length_c   1.000
_cell.angle_alpha   90.00
_cell.angle_beta   90.00
_cell.angle_gamma   90.00
#
_symmetry.space_group_name_H-M   'P 1'
#
loop_
_entity.id
_entity.type
_entity.pdbx_description
1 polymer ?
#
loop_
_entity_poly.entity_id
_entity_poly.type
_entity_poly.pdbx_seq_one_letter_code
_entity_poly.pdbx_strand_id
1 'polypeptide(L)'
;MQEMILFSVIGHNDFEAAPDLILTEDFNGVNAGVFFIRGSKWSEKFLDTWWNLTSFIQLGSTKSGDNAALKNLIYHLSPKEMQEHVRIAQMQCLFNSYPWTPTWKSVRRFIFHHSTTWKGVYSDGDFMVHFAGLDDKLGWINKILREGGFPR
;
A
#
# COMPACT_ATOMS: atom_id res chain seq x y z
N MET A 1 -15.23 -7.79 -18.94
CA MET A 1 -15.23 -7.42 -17.51
C MET A 1 -13.80 -7.34 -16.95
N GLN A 2 -12.94 -8.35 -17.14
CA GLN A 2 -11.51 -8.28 -16.76
C GLN A 2 -10.72 -7.13 -17.42
N GLU A 3 -10.96 -6.85 -18.72
CA GLU A 3 -10.28 -5.76 -19.44
C GLU A 3 -10.59 -4.36 -18.88
N MET A 4 -11.79 -4.12 -18.35
CA MET A 4 -12.15 -2.83 -17.75
C MET A 4 -11.44 -2.60 -16.41
N ILE A 5 -11.22 -3.65 -15.63
CA ILE A 5 -10.47 -3.58 -14.38
C ILE A 5 -9.00 -3.31 -14.69
N LEU A 6 -8.44 -4.02 -15.67
CA LEU A 6 -7.06 -3.82 -16.10
C LEU A 6 -6.83 -2.39 -16.61
N PHE A 7 -7.74 -1.86 -17.43
CA PHE A 7 -7.66 -0.47 -17.91
C PHE A 7 -7.79 0.54 -16.77
N SER A 8 -8.68 0.29 -15.81
CA SER A 8 -8.84 1.13 -14.61
C SER A 8 -7.59 1.17 -13.72
N VAL A 9 -6.79 0.11 -13.70
CA VAL A 9 -5.61 -0.02 -12.84
C VAL A 9 -4.33 0.43 -13.56
N ILE A 10 -4.21 0.12 -14.86
CA ILE A 10 -2.96 0.24 -15.62
C ILE A 10 -3.02 1.38 -16.65
N GLY A 11 -4.21 1.71 -17.19
CA GLY A 11 -4.43 2.79 -18.16
C GLY A 11 -4.20 2.42 -19.64
N HIS A 12 -3.74 1.20 -19.92
CA HIS A 12 -3.62 0.64 -21.28
C HIS A 12 -3.54 -0.90 -21.23
N ASN A 13 -3.70 -1.55 -22.39
CA ASN A 13 -3.65 -3.01 -22.53
C ASN A 13 -2.25 -3.54 -22.97
N ASP A 14 -1.25 -2.67 -23.08
CA ASP A 14 0.13 -3.07 -23.38
C ASP A 14 0.86 -3.55 -22.11
N PHE A 15 1.23 -4.83 -22.06
CA PHE A 15 1.96 -5.44 -20.94
C PHE A 15 3.42 -4.97 -20.85
N GLU A 16 4.02 -4.54 -21.95
CA GLU A 16 5.40 -4.03 -21.97
C GLU A 16 5.47 -2.60 -21.43
N ALA A 17 4.40 -1.82 -21.59
CA ALA A 17 4.25 -0.49 -21.02
C ALA A 17 3.72 -0.49 -19.57
N ALA A 18 3.42 -1.67 -19.00
CA ALA A 18 2.87 -1.77 -17.66
C ALA A 18 3.91 -1.33 -16.61
N PRO A 19 3.45 -0.66 -15.52
CA PRO A 19 4.35 -0.19 -14.47
C PRO A 19 5.05 -1.38 -13.81
N ASP A 20 6.29 -1.16 -13.40
CA ASP A 20 7.08 -2.17 -12.71
C ASP A 20 6.74 -2.29 -11.22
N LEU A 21 6.36 -1.20 -10.58
CA LEU A 21 6.02 -1.13 -9.15
C LEU A 21 4.64 -0.53 -8.96
N ILE A 22 3.74 -1.28 -8.31
CA ILE A 22 2.39 -0.82 -7.95
C ILE A 22 2.29 -0.70 -6.43
N LEU A 23 2.00 0.51 -5.98
CA LEU A 23 1.93 0.90 -4.56
C LEU A 23 0.54 1.41 -4.19
N THR A 24 0.29 1.49 -2.88
CA THR A 24 -0.80 2.29 -2.31
C THR A 24 -0.23 3.42 -1.46
N GLU A 25 -1.02 4.46 -1.26
CA GLU A 25 -0.71 5.55 -0.34
C GLU A 25 -1.71 5.61 0.80
N ASP A 26 -1.18 5.76 2.01
CA ASP A 26 -1.96 6.08 3.21
C ASP A 26 -1.72 7.52 3.66
N PHE A 27 -2.24 7.88 4.84
CA PHE A 27 -2.08 9.23 5.41
C PHE A 27 -0.62 9.63 5.72
N ASN A 28 0.35 8.72 5.58
CA ASN A 28 1.77 9.00 5.67
C ASN A 28 2.51 8.90 4.31
N GLY A 29 1.81 8.76 3.18
CA GLY A 29 2.39 8.54 1.85
C GLY A 29 2.46 7.06 1.45
N VAL A 30 3.36 6.71 0.53
CA VAL A 30 3.48 5.33 0.01
C VAL A 30 3.71 4.31 1.12
N ASN A 31 3.21 3.09 0.89
CA ASN A 31 3.21 2.03 1.89
C ASN A 31 3.81 0.72 1.35
N ALA A 32 4.85 0.23 2.02
CA ALA A 32 5.54 -1.02 1.71
C ALA A 32 4.88 -2.29 2.29
N GLY A 33 3.75 -2.15 2.98
CA GLY A 33 3.08 -3.29 3.64
C GLY A 33 2.54 -4.32 2.65
N VAL A 34 1.95 -3.84 1.55
CA VAL A 34 1.53 -4.67 0.42
C VAL A 34 1.79 -3.88 -0.85
N PHE A 35 2.53 -4.48 -1.78
CA PHE A 35 2.83 -3.91 -3.09
C PHE A 35 3.02 -5.03 -4.11
N PHE A 36 2.93 -4.67 -5.39
CA PHE A 36 3.24 -5.58 -6.49
C PHE A 36 4.47 -5.07 -7.23
N ILE A 37 5.35 -5.99 -7.61
CA ILE A 37 6.52 -5.67 -8.42
C ILE A 37 6.65 -6.68 -9.56
N ARG A 38 6.80 -6.20 -10.79
CA ARG A 38 7.00 -7.00 -12.00
C ARG A 38 8.48 -7.40 -12.10
N GLY A 39 8.76 -8.62 -12.57
CA GLY A 39 10.13 -9.01 -12.89
C GLY A 39 10.66 -8.25 -14.10
N SER A 40 11.54 -7.29 -13.90
CA SER A 40 12.20 -6.52 -14.95
C SER A 40 13.59 -6.05 -14.51
N LYS A 41 14.42 -5.61 -15.46
CA LYS A 41 15.74 -5.04 -15.15
C LYS A 41 15.64 -3.78 -14.27
N TRP A 42 14.57 -3.01 -14.42
CA TRP A 42 14.34 -1.85 -13.56
C TRP A 42 14.04 -2.29 -12.13
N SER A 43 13.15 -3.28 -11.96
CA SER A 43 12.81 -3.83 -10.64
C SER A 43 14.01 -4.42 -9.91
N GLU A 44 14.87 -5.15 -10.61
CA GLU A 44 16.10 -5.70 -10.03
C GLU A 44 17.00 -4.59 -9.47
N LYS A 45 17.24 -3.54 -10.27
CA LYS A 45 18.05 -2.38 -9.85
C LYS A 45 17.38 -1.60 -8.71
N PHE A 46 16.07 -1.40 -8.78
CA PHE A 46 15.30 -0.71 -7.76
C PHE A 46 15.38 -1.45 -6.42
N LEU A 47 15.15 -2.77 -6.43
CA LEU A 47 15.22 -3.62 -5.24
C LEU A 47 16.63 -3.69 -4.66
N ASP A 48 17.67 -3.80 -5.50
CA ASP A 48 19.06 -3.76 -5.05
C ASP A 48 19.38 -2.42 -4.37
N THR A 49 18.96 -1.30 -4.97
CA THR A 49 19.13 0.03 -4.37
C THR A 49 18.40 0.13 -3.04
N TRP A 50 17.15 -0.32 -2.98
CA TRP A 50 16.32 -0.28 -1.77
C TRP A 50 16.93 -1.12 -0.65
N TRP A 51 17.38 -2.34 -0.94
CA TRP A 51 18.06 -3.22 0.00
C TRP A 51 19.32 -2.58 0.59
N ASN A 52 20.07 -1.85 -0.23
CA ASN A 52 21.33 -1.23 0.17
C ASN A 52 21.16 0.11 0.94
N LEU A 53 19.94 0.63 1.11
CA LEU A 53 19.65 1.83 1.92
C LEU A 53 19.67 1.54 3.43
N THR A 54 20.80 1.00 3.91
CA THR A 54 20.98 0.56 5.30
C THR A 54 20.95 1.69 6.33
N SER A 55 21.12 2.95 5.91
CA SER A 55 20.98 4.12 6.78
C SER A 55 19.58 4.31 7.36
N PHE A 56 18.56 3.66 6.78
CA PHE A 56 17.19 3.69 7.27
C PHE A 56 16.86 2.58 8.28
N ILE A 57 17.81 1.68 8.56
CA ILE A 57 17.62 0.60 9.55
C ILE A 57 17.48 1.23 10.94
N GLN A 58 16.37 0.94 11.62
CA GLN A 58 16.05 1.46 12.95
C GLN A 58 15.95 0.32 13.96
N LEU A 59 17.08 -0.06 14.55
CA LEU A 59 17.11 -1.10 15.60
C LEU A 59 16.33 -0.63 16.84
N GLY A 60 15.48 -1.51 17.39
CA GLY A 60 14.68 -1.22 18.58
C GLY A 60 13.47 -0.29 18.36
N SER A 61 13.20 0.10 17.11
CA SER A 61 12.00 0.87 16.74
C SER A 61 10.88 -0.04 16.28
N THR A 62 9.63 0.34 16.57
CA THR A 62 8.43 -0.29 15.97
C THR A 62 8.07 0.31 14.61
N LYS A 63 8.83 1.31 14.14
CA LYS A 63 8.63 1.92 12.83
C LYS A 63 9.35 1.12 11.74
N SER A 64 8.70 1.00 10.59
CA SER A 64 9.26 0.34 9.41
C SER A 64 10.30 1.24 8.74
N GLY A 65 11.57 0.85 8.85
CA GLY A 65 12.70 1.51 8.19
C GLY A 65 12.71 1.29 6.68
N ASP A 66 12.31 0.10 6.24
CA ASP A 66 12.12 -0.27 4.83
C ASP A 66 11.09 0.65 4.15
N ASN A 67 9.96 0.96 4.78
CA ASN A 67 8.98 1.91 4.24
C ASN A 67 9.52 3.35 4.20
N ALA A 68 10.39 3.73 5.14
CA ALA A 68 11.04 5.04 5.11
C ALA A 68 12.06 5.13 3.94
N ALA A 69 12.83 4.07 3.71
CA ALA A 69 13.71 3.95 2.56
C ALA A 69 12.93 3.96 1.23
N LEU A 70 11.78 3.28 1.16
CA LEU A 70 10.91 3.30 -0.02
C LEU A 70 10.43 4.72 -0.34
N LYS A 71 9.92 5.44 0.67
CA LYS A 71 9.50 6.85 0.50
C LYS A 71 10.64 7.72 0.00
N ASN A 72 11.84 7.50 0.52
CA ASN A 72 13.02 8.21 0.05
C ASN A 72 13.31 7.91 -1.43
N LEU A 73 13.28 6.64 -1.85
CA LEU A 73 13.48 6.27 -3.25
C LEU A 73 12.44 6.92 -4.16
N ILE A 74 11.15 6.73 -3.86
CA ILE A 74 10.06 7.27 -4.68
C ILE A 74 10.16 8.79 -4.81
N TYR A 75 10.50 9.50 -3.72
CA TYR A 75 10.67 10.95 -3.73
C TYR A 75 11.82 11.42 -4.65
N HIS A 76 12.87 10.61 -4.82
CA HIS A 76 14.05 10.95 -5.62
C HIS A 76 14.03 10.39 -7.04
N LEU A 77 13.00 9.64 -7.43
CA LEU A 77 12.83 9.22 -8.83
C LEU A 77 12.64 10.44 -9.73
N SER A 78 13.19 10.37 -10.94
CA SER A 78 12.89 11.40 -11.94
C SER A 78 11.41 11.36 -12.34
N PRO A 79 10.80 12.47 -12.79
CA PRO A 79 9.40 12.46 -13.23
C PRO A 79 9.12 11.44 -14.33
N LYS A 80 10.09 11.24 -15.24
CA LYS A 80 10.01 10.25 -16.30
C LYS A 80 9.99 8.83 -15.74
N GLU A 81 10.94 8.52 -14.86
CA GLU A 81 11.05 7.19 -14.24
C GLU A 81 9.83 6.87 -13.38
N MET A 82 9.31 7.85 -12.63
CA MET A 82 8.06 7.70 -11.89
C MET A 82 6.89 7.37 -12.81
N GLN A 83 6.77 8.06 -13.94
CA GLN A 83 5.68 7.84 -14.90
C GLN A 83 5.76 6.47 -15.59
N GLU A 84 6.97 6.03 -15.95
CA GLU A 84 7.19 4.79 -16.70
C GLU A 84 7.10 3.56 -15.79
N HIS A 85 7.59 3.64 -14.55
CA HIS A 85 7.80 2.45 -13.73
C HIS A 85 6.92 2.36 -12.50
N VAL A 86 6.32 3.46 -12.02
CA VAL A 86 5.59 3.45 -10.75
C VAL A 86 4.13 3.83 -10.95
N ARG A 87 3.23 2.99 -10.43
CA ARG A 87 1.81 3.29 -10.31
C ARG A 87 1.39 3.33 -8.85
N ILE A 88 0.77 4.43 -8.46
CA ILE A 88 0.10 4.54 -7.16
C ILE A 88 -1.40 4.31 -7.41
N ALA A 89 -1.94 3.27 -6.78
CA ALA A 89 -3.36 2.96 -6.85
C ALA A 89 -4.19 4.08 -6.19
N GLN A 90 -5.27 4.50 -6.84
CA GLN A 90 -6.11 5.59 -6.36
C GLN A 90 -6.82 5.26 -5.03
N MET A 91 -7.11 3.96 -4.83
CA MET A 91 -7.80 3.41 -3.66
C MET A 91 -6.84 2.47 -2.94
N GLN A 92 -6.48 2.80 -1.70
CA GLN A 92 -5.62 1.97 -0.85
C GLN A 92 -6.29 0.61 -0.55
N CYS A 93 -7.62 0.59 -0.39
CA CYS A 93 -8.37 -0.62 -0.05
C CYS A 93 -8.36 -1.70 -1.14
N LEU A 94 -7.89 -1.41 -2.36
CA LEU A 94 -7.76 -2.41 -3.41
C LEU A 94 -6.89 -3.61 -3.00
N PHE A 95 -5.85 -3.38 -2.20
CA PHE A 95 -4.96 -4.45 -1.72
C PHE A 95 -4.18 -4.13 -0.44
N ASN A 96 -4.48 -3.01 0.25
CA ASN A 96 -3.78 -2.63 1.47
C ASN A 96 -4.72 -1.93 2.45
N SER A 97 -5.94 -2.44 2.62
CA SER A 97 -6.94 -1.79 3.47
C SER A 97 -6.56 -1.86 4.95
N TYR A 98 -7.00 -0.86 5.72
CA TYR A 98 -6.80 -0.79 7.15
C TYR A 98 -8.11 -0.99 7.89
N PRO A 99 -8.09 -1.78 8.98
CA PRO A 99 -9.24 -1.80 9.86
C PRO A 99 -9.47 -0.43 10.48
N TRP A 100 -10.73 -0.10 10.70
CA TRP A 100 -11.12 1.13 11.36
C TRP A 100 -11.71 0.86 12.75
N THR A 101 -11.32 1.68 13.71
CA THR A 101 -11.94 1.79 15.02
C THR A 101 -11.99 3.24 15.45
N PRO A 102 -13.03 3.66 16.20
CA PRO A 102 -13.18 5.03 16.68
C PRO A 102 -12.24 5.29 17.88
N THR A 103 -10.93 5.31 17.64
CA THR A 103 -9.94 5.81 18.60
C THR A 103 -9.71 7.30 18.40
N TRP A 104 -9.20 8.01 19.42
CA TRP A 104 -8.79 9.42 19.26
C TRP A 104 -7.83 9.65 18.09
N LYS A 105 -6.92 8.69 17.86
CA LYS A 105 -5.98 8.71 16.74
C LYS A 105 -6.71 8.58 15.40
N SER A 106 -7.66 7.66 15.29
CA SER A 106 -8.47 7.46 14.09
C SER A 106 -9.40 8.64 13.80
N VAL A 107 -10.03 9.20 14.84
CA VAL A 107 -10.89 10.40 14.73
C VAL A 107 -10.08 11.60 14.27
N ARG A 108 -8.90 11.83 14.85
CA ARG A 108 -7.99 12.89 14.41
C ARG A 108 -7.59 12.69 12.94
N ARG A 109 -7.21 11.47 12.54
CA ARG A 109 -6.88 11.15 11.14
C ARG A 109 -8.06 11.41 10.21
N PHE A 110 -9.27 11.02 10.61
CA PHE A 110 -10.48 11.26 9.85
C PHE A 110 -10.73 12.75 9.60
N ILE A 111 -10.56 13.59 10.63
CA ILE A 111 -10.77 15.05 10.54
C ILE A 111 -9.76 15.69 9.59
N PHE A 112 -8.47 15.35 9.71
CA PHE A 112 -7.41 16.02 8.94
C PHE A 112 -7.09 15.35 7.59
N HIS A 113 -7.43 14.07 7.42
CA HIS A 113 -7.13 13.26 6.23
C HIS A 113 -8.37 12.47 5.79
N HIS A 114 -9.53 13.12 5.74
CA HIS A 114 -10.82 12.51 5.43
C HIS A 114 -10.79 11.66 4.16
N SER A 115 -10.34 12.24 3.04
CA SER A 115 -10.30 11.53 1.74
C SER A 115 -9.40 10.30 1.78
N THR A 116 -8.17 10.44 2.27
CA THR A 116 -7.21 9.32 2.38
C THR A 116 -7.70 8.24 3.33
N THR A 117 -8.38 8.62 4.41
CA THR A 117 -8.99 7.67 5.35
C THR A 117 -10.03 6.82 4.63
N TRP A 118 -11.00 7.43 3.94
CA TRP A 118 -12.04 6.68 3.22
C TRP A 118 -11.50 5.78 2.10
N LYS A 119 -10.43 6.20 1.41
CA LYS A 119 -9.78 5.40 0.37
C LYS A 119 -9.11 4.13 0.90
N GLY A 120 -8.85 4.04 2.20
CA GLY A 120 -8.08 2.96 2.80
C GLY A 120 -8.79 2.17 3.89
N VAL A 121 -9.97 2.59 4.34
CA VAL A 121 -10.73 1.84 5.35
C VAL A 121 -11.24 0.53 4.75
N TYR A 122 -11.08 -0.55 5.51
CA TYR A 122 -11.57 -1.89 5.17
C TYR A 122 -13.07 -1.88 4.86
N SER A 123 -13.43 -2.58 3.78
CA SER A 123 -14.78 -2.98 3.44
C SER A 123 -14.84 -4.48 3.12
N ASP A 124 -15.99 -5.10 3.36
CA ASP A 124 -16.17 -6.51 3.01
C ASP A 124 -15.95 -6.75 1.51
N GLY A 125 -15.10 -7.74 1.20
CA GLY A 125 -14.66 -8.04 -0.17
C GLY A 125 -13.34 -7.40 -0.56
N ASP A 126 -12.73 -6.57 0.29
CA ASP A 126 -11.36 -6.09 0.07
C ASP A 126 -10.38 -7.27 -0.04
N PHE A 127 -9.40 -7.14 -0.94
CA PHE A 127 -8.47 -8.23 -1.27
C PHE A 127 -7.53 -8.61 -0.10
N MET A 128 -7.03 -7.61 0.62
CA MET A 128 -6.10 -7.83 1.73
C MET A 128 -6.24 -6.72 2.78
N VAL A 129 -6.28 -7.15 4.05
CA VAL A 129 -6.34 -6.25 5.21
C VAL A 129 -4.99 -6.23 5.91
N HIS A 130 -4.44 -5.04 6.07
CA HIS A 130 -3.15 -4.80 6.70
C HIS A 130 -3.35 -4.27 8.13
N PHE A 131 -2.96 -5.07 9.12
CA PHE A 131 -3.02 -4.72 10.55
C PHE A 131 -1.84 -3.85 11.01
N ALA A 132 -1.52 -2.80 10.25
CA ALA A 132 -0.38 -1.93 10.48
C ALA A 132 -0.47 -1.20 11.83
N GLY A 133 0.50 -1.45 12.72
CA GLY A 133 0.58 -0.77 14.02
C GLY A 133 -0.54 -1.13 15.00
N LEU A 134 -1.14 -2.31 14.85
CA LEU A 134 -2.10 -2.89 15.80
C LEU A 134 -1.43 -4.00 16.62
N ASP A 135 -1.68 -4.00 17.93
CA ASP A 135 -1.07 -4.95 18.86
C ASP A 135 -1.81 -6.30 18.86
N ASP A 136 -3.15 -6.29 19.03
CA ASP A 136 -3.98 -7.50 19.07
C ASP A 136 -4.39 -7.99 17.67
N LYS A 137 -3.43 -8.50 16.90
CA LYS A 137 -3.67 -9.00 15.54
C LYS A 137 -4.69 -10.15 15.50
N LEU A 138 -4.67 -11.04 16.49
CA LEU A 138 -5.59 -12.19 16.54
C LEU A 138 -7.03 -11.74 16.81
N GLY A 139 -7.25 -10.79 17.72
CA GLY A 139 -8.57 -10.20 17.94
C GLY A 139 -9.11 -9.53 16.67
N TRP A 140 -8.25 -8.81 15.94
CA TRP A 140 -8.63 -8.19 14.66
C TRP A 140 -9.01 -9.20 13.58
N ILE A 141 -8.22 -10.26 13.41
CA ILE A 141 -8.56 -11.37 12.49
C ILE A 141 -9.93 -11.95 12.84
N ASN A 142 -10.14 -12.28 14.12
CA ASN A 142 -11.41 -12.84 14.58
C ASN A 142 -12.59 -11.89 14.36
N LYS A 143 -12.39 -10.58 14.57
CA LYS A 143 -13.42 -9.57 14.33
C LYS A 143 -13.81 -9.51 12.86
N ILE A 144 -12.83 -9.42 11.96
CA ILE A 144 -13.09 -9.35 10.51
C ILE A 144 -13.74 -10.63 10.00
N LEU A 145 -13.26 -11.80 10.42
CA LEU A 145 -13.85 -13.08 9.99
C LEU A 145 -15.29 -13.28 10.52
N ARG A 146 -15.65 -12.66 11.65
CA ARG A 146 -17.00 -12.71 12.22
C ARG A 146 -17.93 -11.69 11.58
N GLU A 147 -17.45 -10.48 11.33
CA GLU A 147 -18.23 -9.38 10.73
C GLU A 147 -18.40 -9.56 9.22
N GLY A 148 -17.38 -10.02 8.50
CA GLY A 148 -17.42 -10.34 7.07
C GLY A 148 -17.89 -11.77 6.76
N GLY A 149 -18.57 -12.42 7.71
CA GLY A 149 -18.98 -13.81 7.59
C GLY A 149 -19.99 -14.03 6.47
N PHE A 150 -19.58 -14.73 5.41
CA PHE A 150 -20.51 -15.52 4.61
C PHE A 150 -21.38 -16.35 5.56
N PRO A 151 -22.72 -16.38 5.41
CA PRO A 151 -23.52 -17.35 6.14
C PRO A 151 -23.01 -18.74 5.76
N ARG A 152 -22.61 -19.52 6.76
CA ARG A 152 -22.35 -20.94 6.58
C ARG A 152 -23.65 -21.68 6.33
#